data_AF-A0A2J9KIF4-F1
#
_entry.id   AF-A0A2J9KIF4-F1
#
_cell.length_a   1.000
_cell.length_b   1.000
_cell.length_c   1.000
_cell.angle_alpha   90.00
_cell.angle_beta   90.00
_cell.angle_gamma   90.00
#
_symmetry.space_group_name_H-M   'P 1'
#
loop_
_entity.id
_entity.type
_entity.pdbx_description
1 polymer ?
#
loop_
_entity_poly.entity_id
_entity_poly.type
_entity_poly.pdbx_seq_one_letter_code
_entity_poly.pdbx_strand_id
1 'polypeptide(L)' 'MENSKTNTPTIYFLRKNGKRIEILDYHGLSYETLREKLLECAAARNKMDDLERNKSYKRRRWS' A
#
# COMPACT_ATOMS: atom_id res chain seq x y z
N MET A 1 16.87 -27.85 -12.43
CA MET A 1 15.44 -27.49 -12.37
C MET A 1 15.38 -26.04 -11.92
N GLU A 2 15.38 -25.13 -12.89
CA GLU A 2 15.45 -23.69 -12.63
C GLU A 2 14.08 -23.25 -12.11
N ASN A 3 14.04 -22.78 -10.87
CA ASN A 3 12.81 -22.32 -10.24
C ASN A 3 12.54 -20.92 -10.79
N SER A 4 11.96 -20.85 -11.98
CA SER A 4 11.61 -19.61 -12.68
C SER A 4 10.54 -18.88 -11.86
N LYS A 5 10.97 -18.14 -10.83
CA LYS A 5 10.17 -17.07 -10.25
C LYS A 5 9.84 -16.15 -11.40
N THR A 6 8.61 -16.23 -11.88
CA THR A 6 8.02 -15.25 -12.78
C THR A 6 8.12 -13.91 -12.07
N ASN A 7 9.16 -13.13 -12.39
CA ASN A 7 9.36 -11.78 -11.89
C ASN A 7 8.36 -10.88 -12.61
N THR A 8 7.06 -11.05 -12.34
CA THR A 8 6.08 -10.11 -12.83
C THR A 8 6.34 -8.77 -12.16
N PRO A 9 6.47 -7.69 -12.94
CA PRO A 9 6.75 -6.39 -12.40
C PRO A 9 5.60 -5.96 -11.48
N THR A 10 5.92 -5.85 -10.18
CA THR A 10 4.95 -5.62 -9.10
C THR A 10 5.33 -4.42 -8.26
N ILE A 11 4.33 -3.65 -7.82
CA ILE A 11 4.48 -2.53 -6.89
C ILE A 11 3.99 -2.96 -5.51
N TYR A 12 4.79 -2.71 -4.47
CA TYR A 12 4.45 -2.99 -3.08
C TYR A 12 4.04 -1.70 -2.37
N PHE A 13 2.80 -1.64 -1.87
CA PHE A 13 2.35 -0.54 -1.04
C PHE A 13 2.61 -0.84 0.42
N LEU A 14 3.43 0.00 1.04
CA LEU A 14 3.83 -0.12 2.44
C LEU A 14 3.24 1.02 3.28
N ARG A 15 2.84 0.71 4.51
CA ARG A 15 2.58 1.68 5.58
C ARG A 15 3.90 2.31 6.05
N LYS A 16 3.80 3.43 6.77
CA LYS A 16 4.98 4.07 7.40
C LYS A 16 5.73 3.16 8.37
N ASN A 17 5.05 2.22 9.00
CA ASN A 17 5.65 1.23 9.89
C ASN A 17 6.23 -0.01 9.14
N GLY A 18 6.35 0.06 7.81
CA GLY A 18 6.90 -1.01 6.97
C GLY A 18 5.94 -2.17 6.71
N LYS A 19 4.74 -2.19 7.30
CA LYS A 19 3.75 -3.24 7.03
C LYS A 19 3.18 -3.11 5.62
N ARG A 20 3.06 -4.25 4.93
CA ARG A 20 2.45 -4.34 3.60
C ARG A 20 0.95 -4.07 3.69
N ILE A 21 0.45 -3.28 2.73
CA ILE A 21 -0.97 -2.97 2.54
C ILE A 21 -1.48 -3.81 1.37
N GLU A 22 -0.81 -3.69 0.23
CA GLU A 22 -1.28 -4.23 -1.04
C GLU A 22 -0.09 -4.48 -1.98
N ILE A 23 -0.28 -5.41 -2.91
CA ILE A 23 0.67 -5.74 -3.98
C ILE A 23 -0.08 -5.57 -5.30
N LEU A 24 0.45 -4.75 -6.20
CA LEU A 24 -0.14 -4.48 -7.51
C LEU A 24 0.76 -5.06 -8.60
N ASP A 25 0.28 -6.08 -9.30
CA ASP A 25 0.86 -6.51 -10.58
C ASP A 25 0.40 -5.54 -11.66
N TYR A 26 1.34 -4.87 -12.32
CA TYR A 26 1.04 -3.88 -13.34
C TYR A 26 1.39 -4.36 -14.75
N HIS A 27 1.83 -5.60 -14.89
CA HIS A 27 2.11 -6.17 -16.20
C HIS A 27 0.85 -6.18 -17.06
N GLY A 28 0.91 -5.53 -18.23
CA GLY A 28 -0.22 -5.43 -19.15
C GLY A 28 -1.31 -4.41 -18.77
N LEU A 29 -1.12 -3.61 -17.71
CA LEU A 29 -2.01 -2.49 -17.41
C LEU A 29 -1.71 -1.30 -18.33
N SER A 30 -2.76 -0.57 -18.71
CA SER A 30 -2.60 0.74 -19.33
C SER A 30 -2.03 1.74 -18.32
N TYR A 31 -1.38 2.79 -18.81
CA TYR A 31 -0.86 3.86 -17.95
C TYR A 31 -1.98 4.49 -17.10
N GLU A 32 -3.14 4.76 -17.68
CA GLU A 32 -4.27 5.36 -16.96
C GLU A 32 -4.78 4.45 -15.85
N THR A 33 -4.94 3.15 -16.12
CA THR A 33 -5.36 2.16 -15.11
C THR A 33 -4.32 2.04 -13.99
N LEU A 34 -3.03 2.04 -14.32
CA LEU A 34 -1.96 2.02 -13.33
C LEU A 34 -2.00 3.29 -12.47
N ARG A 35 -2.19 4.45 -13.08
CA ARG A 35 -2.25 5.75 -12.41
C ARG A 35 -3.44 5.83 -11.44
N GLU A 36 -4.63 5.39 -11.85
CA GLU A 36 -5.81 5.35 -10.98
C GLU A 36 -5.59 4.44 -9.77
N LYS A 37 -5.08 3.22 -9.99
CA LYS A 37 -4.78 2.28 -8.89
C LYS A 37 -3.73 2.85 -7.92
N LEU A 38 -2.70 3.52 -8.43
CA LEU A 38 -1.69 4.18 -7.59
C LEU A 38 -2.31 5.27 -6.70
N LEU A 39 -3.24 6.07 -7.25
CA LEU A 39 -3.94 7.11 -6.51
C LEU A 39 -4.86 6.52 -5.42
N GLU A 40 -5.60 5.47 -5.75
CA GLU A 40 -6.46 4.76 -4.79
C GLU A 40 -5.66 4.17 -3.63
N CYS A 41 -4.56 3.45 -3.91
CA CYS A 41 -3.71 2.89 -2.87
C CYS A 41 -3.05 3.99 -2.02
N ALA A 42 -2.65 5.12 -2.61
CA ALA A 42 -2.08 6.24 -1.87
C ALA A 42 -3.10 6.88 -0.92
N ALA A 43 -4.34 7.06 -1.36
CA ALA A 43 -5.44 7.57 -0.53
C ALA A 43 -5.77 6.60 0.62
N ALA A 44 -5.85 5.29 0.33
CA ALA A 44 -6.08 4.26 1.32
C ALA A 44 -4.98 4.23 2.41
N ARG A 45 -3.71 4.35 2.00
CA ARG A 45 -2.57 4.45 2.93
C ARG A 45 -2.69 5.65 3.85
N ASN A 46 -3.00 6.83 3.32
CA ASN A 46 -3.11 8.05 4.14
C ASN A 46 -4.24 7.93 5.17
N LYS A 47 -5.42 7.43 4.77
CA LYS A 47 -6.55 7.20 5.68
C LYS A 47 -6.18 6.21 6.79
N MET A 48 -5.44 5.16 6.45
CA MET A 48 -4.95 4.16 7.39
C MET A 48 -3.95 4.73 8.41
N ASP A 49 -2.99 5.53 7.95
CA ASP A 49 -2.01 6.21 8.81
C ASP A 49 -2.69 7.23 9.74
N ASP A 50 -3.69 7.97 9.25
CA ASP A 50 -4.45 8.94 10.04
C ASP A 50 -5.31 8.27 11.11
N LEU A 51 -5.92 7.13 10.81
CA LEU A 51 -6.63 6.32 11.81
C LEU A 51 -5.69 5.82 12.91
N GLU A 52 -4.48 5.38 12.55
CA GLU A 52 -3.47 4.93 13.51
C GLU A 52 -2.98 6.08 14.39
N ARG A 53 -2.74 7.24 13.78
CA ARG A 53 -2.40 8.49 14.47
C ARG A 53 -3.49 8.89 15.46
N ASN A 54 -4.76 8.89 15.05
CA ASN A 54 -5.89 9.24 15.91
C ASN A 54 -6.06 8.25 17.08
N LYS A 55 -5.87 6.95 16.84
CA LYS A 55 -5.85 5.93 17.92
C LYS A 55 -4.75 6.22 18.96
N SER A 56 -3.56 6.63 18.52
CA SER A 56 -2.46 7.01 19.41
C SER A 56 -2.79 8.25 20.25
N TYR A 57 -3.41 9.27 19.66
CA TYR A 57 -3.85 10.47 20.38
C TYR A 57 -4.94 10.16 21.41
N LYS A 58 -5.92 9.33 21.06
CA LYS A 58 -6.97 8.91 22.01
C LYS A 58 -6.41 8.12 23.19
N ARG A 59 -5.42 7.23 22.99
CA ARG A 59 -4.79 6.52 24.13
C ARG A 59 -4.10 7.47 25.10
N ARG A 60 -3.33 8.44 24.60
CA ARG A 60 -2.58 9.40 25.43
C ARG A 60 -3.46 10.36 26.23
N ARG A 61 -4.68 10.63 25.76
CA ARG A 61 -5.62 11.55 26.44
C ARG A 61 -6.38 10.90 27.61
N TRP A 62 -6.32 9.57 27.74
CA TRP A 62 -7.00 8.80 28.79
C TRP A 62 -6.00 8.03 29.67
N SER A 63 -4.72 8.43 29.66
CA SER A 63 -3.66 7.92 30.55
C SER A 63 -3.28 8.98 31.56
#